data_AF-A0A0Q4ER29-F1
#
_entry.id   AF-A0A0Q4ER29-F1
#
_cell.length_a   1.000
_cell.length_b   1.000
_cell.length_c   1.000
_cell.angle_alpha   90.00
_cell.angle_beta   90.00
_cell.angle_gamma   90.00
#
_symmetry.space_group_name_H-M   'P 1'
#
loop_
_entity.id
_entity.type
_entity.pdbx_description
1 polymer ?
#
loop_
_entity_poly.entity_id
_entity_poly.type
_entity_poly.pdbx_seq_one_letter_code
_entity_poly.pdbx_strand_id
1 'polypeptide(L)' 'MPTKSDLVILVADLLTLLWENQLATAASIEELAVWVKSQGGGDAHSQAVEALEALDRNASGIAGGIMALRG' A
#
# COMPACT_ATOMS: atom_id res chain seq x y z
N MET A 1 20.80 23.72 -8.92
CA MET A 1 20.17 23.27 -7.67
C MET A 1 18.70 23.06 -7.94
N PRO A 2 18.07 21.98 -7.44
CA PRO A 2 16.64 21.76 -7.62
C PRO A 2 15.83 22.85 -6.92
N THR A 3 14.72 23.26 -7.52
CA THR A 3 13.77 24.20 -6.94
C THR A 3 12.94 23.52 -5.85
N LYS A 4 12.24 24.30 -5.02
CA LYS A 4 11.23 23.73 -4.10
C LYS A 4 10.18 22.91 -4.87
N SER A 5 9.80 23.35 -6.08
CA SER A 5 8.82 22.64 -6.90
C SER A 5 9.36 21.28 -7.36
N ASP A 6 10.64 21.20 -7.75
CA ASP A 6 11.27 19.95 -8.16
C ASP A 6 11.29 18.94 -7.02
N LEU A 7 11.52 19.40 -5.78
CA LEU A 7 11.50 18.55 -4.59
C LEU A 7 10.08 18.05 -4.27
N VAL A 8 9.05 18.88 -4.44
CA VAL A 8 7.64 18.49 -4.23
C VAL A 8 7.25 17.40 -5.22
N ILE A 9 7.58 17.56 -6.50
CA ILE A 9 7.32 16.56 -7.54
C ILE A 9 8.05 15.25 -7.22
N LEU A 10 9.33 15.32 -6.85
CA LEU A 10 10.12 14.14 -6.50
C LEU A 10 9.49 13.36 -5.33
N VAL A 11 9.02 14.05 -4.29
CA VAL A 11 8.36 13.39 -3.15
C VAL A 11 7.04 12.77 -3.59
N ALA A 12 6.23 13.46 -4.41
CA ALA A 12 4.98 12.92 -4.91
C ALA A 12 5.19 11.67 -5.78
N ASP A 13 6.23 11.62 -6.60
CA ASP A 13 6.59 10.46 -7.42
C ASP A 13 7.08 9.28 -6.57
N LEU A 14 7.92 9.54 -5.54
CA LEU A 14 8.34 8.50 -4.60
C LEU A 14 7.15 7.92 -3.82
N LEU A 15 6.20 8.76 -3.41
CA LEU A 15 4.98 8.31 -2.76
C LEU A 15 4.09 7.51 -3.71
N THR A 16 4.05 7.85 -5.01
CA THR A 16 3.35 7.03 -6.02
C THR A 16 3.93 5.62 -6.10
N LEU A 17 5.26 5.47 -6.14
CA LEU A 17 5.90 4.15 -6.10
C LEU A 17 5.59 3.38 -4.80
N LEU A 18 5.56 4.07 -3.67
CA LEU A 18 5.23 3.45 -2.39
C LEU A 18 3.74 3.02 -2.31
N TRP A 19 2.85 3.81 -2.91
CA TRP A 19 1.43 3.48 -3.04
C TRP A 19 1.22 2.23 -3.90
N GLU A 20 1.86 2.16 -5.07
CA GLU A 20 1.85 0.96 -5.92
C GLU A 20 2.37 -0.27 -5.18
N ASN A 21 3.40 -0.10 -4.34
CA ASN A 21 3.91 -1.18 -3.49
C ASN A 21 2.89 -1.66 -2.45
N GLN A 22 2.05 -0.76 -1.88
CA GLN A 22 0.98 -1.19 -0.97
C GLN A 22 -0.01 -2.11 -1.72
N LEU A 23 -0.41 -1.72 -2.94
CA LEU A 23 -1.35 -2.49 -3.76
C LEU A 23 -0.78 -3.85 -4.18
N ALA A 24 0.47 -3.87 -4.66
CA ALA A 24 1.13 -5.10 -5.07
C ALA A 24 1.34 -6.08 -3.90
N THR A 25 1.67 -5.55 -2.72
CA THR A 25 1.80 -6.34 -1.50
C THR A 25 0.43 -6.88 -1.06
N ALA A 26 -0.61 -6.04 -1.10
CA ALA A 26 -1.97 -6.45 -0.74
C ALA A 26 -2.47 -7.59 -1.64
N ALA A 27 -2.34 -7.45 -2.96
CA ALA A 27 -2.69 -8.51 -3.90
C ALA A 27 -1.94 -9.82 -3.61
N SER A 28 -0.63 -9.72 -3.32
CA SER A 28 0.19 -10.90 -2.99
C SER A 28 -0.27 -11.57 -1.69
N ILE A 29 -0.60 -10.80 -0.66
CA ILE A 29 -1.09 -11.32 0.63
C ILE A 29 -2.49 -11.91 0.48
N GLU A 30 -3.36 -11.30 -0.34
CA GLU A 30 -4.72 -11.79 -0.57
C GLU A 30 -4.71 -13.20 -1.19
N GLU A 31 -3.92 -13.40 -2.24
CA GLU A 31 -3.75 -14.72 -2.87
C GLU A 31 -3.23 -15.78 -1.88
N LEU A 32 -2.22 -15.41 -1.06
CA LEU A 32 -1.69 -16.28 -0.02
C LEU A 32 -2.72 -16.57 1.08
N ALA A 33 -3.51 -15.58 1.48
CA ALA A 33 -4.54 -15.71 2.51
C ALA A 33 -5.64 -16.70 2.06
N VAL A 34 -6.04 -16.62 0.79
CA VAL A 34 -7.00 -17.56 0.18
C VAL A 34 -6.42 -18.97 0.18
N TRP A 35 -5.16 -19.13 -0.24
CA TRP A 35 -4.50 -20.43 -0.22
C TRP A 35 -4.41 -21.00 1.21
N VAL A 36 -3.95 -20.22 2.19
CA VAL A 36 -3.86 -20.63 3.59
C VAL A 36 -5.21 -21.09 4.16
N LYS A 37 -6.29 -20.36 3.85
CA LYS A 37 -7.65 -20.76 4.23
C LYS A 37 -8.04 -22.11 3.64
N SER A 38 -7.70 -22.36 2.37
CA SER A 38 -7.97 -23.65 1.71
C SER A 38 -7.26 -24.83 2.37
N GLN A 39 -6.13 -24.57 3.05
CA GLN A 39 -5.36 -25.58 3.79
C GLN A 39 -5.81 -25.73 5.26
N GLY A 40 -6.88 -25.05 5.68
CA GLY A 40 -7.39 -25.09 7.06
C GLY A 40 -6.69 -24.14 8.03
N GLY A 41 -5.83 -23.23 7.54
CA GLY A 41 -5.08 -22.27 8.36
C GLY A 41 -5.91 -21.05 8.78
N GLY A 42 -7.04 -21.25 9.48
CA GLY A 42 -7.98 -20.19 9.86
C GLY A 42 -7.33 -18.99 10.57
N ASP A 43 -6.48 -19.25 11.58
CA ASP A 43 -5.81 -18.19 12.34
C ASP A 43 -4.83 -17.38 11.49
N ALA A 44 -4.09 -18.06 10.60
CA ALA A 44 -3.17 -17.41 9.67
C ALA A 44 -3.92 -16.60 8.59
N HIS A 45 -5.08 -17.09 8.14
CA HIS A 45 -5.96 -16.31 7.26
C HIS A 45 -6.48 -15.04 7.96
N SER A 46 -6.89 -15.12 9.23
CA SER A 46 -7.34 -13.95 10.00
C SER A 46 -6.24 -12.88 10.11
N GLN A 47 -5.02 -13.28 10.45
CA GLN A 47 -3.88 -12.37 10.50
C GLN A 47 -3.55 -11.75 9.12
N ALA A 48 -3.71 -12.52 8.04
CA ALA A 48 -3.53 -11.99 6.70
C ALA A 48 -4.60 -10.93 6.36
N VAL A 49 -5.85 -11.12 6.78
CA VAL A 49 -6.91 -10.10 6.62
C VAL A 49 -6.58 -8.83 7.39
N GLU A 50 -6.11 -8.92 8.63
CA GLU A 50 -5.66 -7.74 9.40
C GLU A 50 -4.50 -7.00 8.72
N ALA A 51 -3.58 -7.74 8.10
CA ALA A 51 -2.49 -7.15 7.31
C ALA A 51 -3.01 -6.43 6.06
N LEU A 52 -4.00 -7.00 5.36
CA LEU A 52 -4.66 -6.34 4.21
C LEU A 52 -5.35 -5.03 4.62
N GLU A 53 -6.04 -5.01 5.77
CA GLU A 53 -6.66 -3.78 6.30
C GLU A 53 -5.61 -2.70 6.63
N ALA A 54 -4.44 -3.10 7.12
CA ALA A 54 -3.34 -2.16 7.35
C ALA A 54 -2.78 -1.60 6.04
N LEU A 55 -2.61 -2.44 5.01
CA LEU A 55 -2.14 -2.01 3.69
C LEU A 55 -3.13 -1.07 3.00
N ASP A 56 -4.44 -1.32 3.11
CA ASP A 56 -5.49 -0.46 2.55
C ASP A 56 -5.50 0.93 3.22
N ARG A 57 -5.43 0.98 4.56
CA ARG A 57 -5.31 2.25 5.29
C ARG A 57 -4.06 3.03 4.89
N ASN A 58 -2.92 2.35 4.73
CA ASN A 58 -1.69 2.98 4.29
C ASN A 58 -1.81 3.51 2.85
N ALA A 59 -2.36 2.70 1.93
CA ALA A 59 -2.58 3.10 0.55
C ALA A 59 -3.47 4.36 0.46
N SER A 60 -4.56 4.39 1.23
CA SER A 60 -5.45 5.54 1.33
C SER A 60 -4.74 6.80 1.86
N GLY A 61 -3.93 6.66 2.92
CA GLY A 61 -3.15 7.76 3.47
C GLY A 61 -2.11 8.31 2.50
N ILE A 62 -1.39 7.42 1.80
CA ILE A 62 -0.40 7.81 0.79
C ILE A 62 -1.07 8.52 -0.38
N ALA A 63 -2.21 8.00 -0.88
CA ALA A 63 -2.97 8.64 -1.95
C ALA A 63 -3.38 10.08 -1.57
N GLY A 64 -3.87 10.27 -0.34
CA GLY A 64 -4.17 11.61 0.20
C GLY A 64 -2.95 12.53 0.22
N GLY A 65 -1.78 12.02 0.63
CA GLY A 65 -0.51 12.76 0.61
C GLY A 65 -0.07 13.16 -0.80
N ILE A 66 -0.20 12.26 -1.78
CA ILE A 66 0.11 12.54 -3.19
C ILE A 66 -0.79 13.66 -3.71
N MET A 67 -2.11 13.58 -3.46
CA MET A 67 -3.06 14.62 -3.88
C MET A 67 -2.71 15.99 -3.27
N ALA A 68 -2.32 16.03 -2.00
CA ALA A 68 -1.94 17.26 -1.32
C ALA A 68 -0.61 17.87 -1.83
N LEU A 69 0.31 17.06 -2.33
CA LEU A 69 1.58 17.53 -2.91
C LEU A 69 1.44 17.99 -4.36
N ARG A 70 0.53 17.38 -5.12
CA ARG A 70 0.32 17.68 -6.56
C ARG A 70 -0.72 18.78 -6.81
N GLY A 71 -1.63 19.01 -5.86
CA GLY A 71 -2.62 20.09 -5.91
C GLY A 71 -2.05 21.45 -5.50
#